data_AF-A0A0K0FF00-F1
#
_entry.id   AF-A0A0K0FF00-F1
#
_cell.length_a   1.000
_cell.length_b   1.000
_cell.length_c   1.000
_cell.angle_alpha   90.00
_cell.angle_beta   90.00
_cell.angle_gamma   90.00
#
_symmetry.space_group_name_H-M   'P 1'
#
loop_
_entity.id
_entity.type
_entity.pdbx_description
1 polymer ?
#
loop_
_entity_poly.entity_id
_entity_poly.type
_entity_poly.pdbx_seq_one_letter_code
_entity_poly.pdbx_strand_id
1 'polypeptide(L)'
;MEDNRKIIGHHTVDEWFIILNSIMYDSDCGENDFLGTTNNYEIELIKEEKTCQVLSDIFYKKPKWALRFFLVLKTRKQYIIDIFIFNEYGWEVFDYIWKSPISNLDRLEIIKEIGVLNFTSTSVTSNENFELICYIVEFDKYLGSKINWAHQYGIKVSQ
;
A
#
# COMPACT_ATOMS: atom_id res chain seq x y z
N MET A 1 15.30 29.38 11.04
CA MET A 1 15.00 28.18 10.24
C MET A 1 14.08 27.35 11.11
N GLU A 2 12.77 27.37 10.81
CA GLU A 2 11.84 26.44 11.45
C GLU A 2 12.23 25.04 10.96
N ASP A 3 12.62 24.21 11.91
CA ASP A 3 12.91 22.79 11.70
C ASP A 3 11.55 22.12 11.44
N ASN A 4 11.05 22.23 10.20
CA ASN A 4 9.79 21.63 9.75
C ASN A 4 9.94 20.12 9.64
N ARG A 5 10.24 19.46 10.76
CA ARG A 5 10.24 18.01 10.86
C ARG A 5 8.79 17.56 10.80
N LYS A 6 8.46 16.75 9.81
CA LYS A 6 7.15 16.13 9.73
C LYS A 6 6.96 15.19 10.93
N ILE A 7 5.82 15.30 11.59
CA ILE A 7 5.44 14.51 12.76
C ILE A 7 4.30 13.56 12.35
N ILE A 8 4.44 12.29 12.72
CA ILE A 8 3.39 11.28 12.61
C ILE A 8 3.05 10.83 14.03
N GLY A 9 1.85 11.16 14.51
CA GLY A 9 1.47 10.93 15.90
C GLY A 9 2.32 11.74 16.88
N HIS A 10 3.16 11.05 17.65
CA HIS A 10 4.03 11.64 18.67
C HIS A 10 5.52 11.61 18.29
N HIS A 11 5.85 11.14 17.08
CA HIS A 11 7.23 10.97 16.64
C HIS A 11 7.48 11.71 15.32
N THR A 12 8.68 12.25 15.18
CA THR A 12 9.22 12.70 13.90
C THR A 12 9.45 11.52 12.96
N VAL A 13 9.54 11.78 11.65
CA VAL A 13 9.86 10.73 10.65
C VAL A 13 11.19 10.01 10.97
N ASP A 14 12.19 10.73 11.47
CA ASP A 14 13.48 10.12 11.84
C ASP A 14 13.36 9.22 13.08
N GLU A 15 12.55 9.60 14.07
CA GLU A 15 12.26 8.74 15.22
C GLU A 15 11.50 7.48 14.78
N TRP A 16 10.54 7.61 13.87
CA TRP A 16 9.86 6.46 13.28
C TRP A 16 10.81 5.54 12.52
N PHE A 17 11.75 6.09 11.75
CA PHE A 17 12.77 5.31 11.08
C PHE A 17 13.60 4.48 12.08
N ILE A 18 13.99 5.07 13.22
CA ILE A 18 14.73 4.37 14.28
C ILE A 18 13.88 3.27 14.92
N ILE A 19 12.60 3.56 15.23
CA ILE A 19 11.66 2.60 15.83
C ILE A 19 11.40 1.41 14.89
N LEU A 20 11.14 1.67 13.61
CA LEU A 20 10.88 0.60 12.65
C LEU A 20 12.14 -0.23 12.37
N ASN A 21 13.32 0.40 12.32
CA ASN A 21 14.58 -0.33 12.19
C ASN A 21 14.86 -1.22 13.40
N SER A 22 14.58 -0.77 14.63
CA SER A 22 14.78 -1.63 15.80
C SER A 22 13.88 -2.86 15.74
N ILE A 23 12.60 -2.71 15.37
CA ILE A 23 11.65 -3.82 15.14
C ILE A 23 12.17 -4.81 14.08
N MET A 24 12.81 -4.31 13.04
CA MET A 24 13.36 -5.14 11.96
C MET A 24 14.51 -6.04 12.43
N TYR A 25 15.37 -5.54 13.33
CA TYR A 25 16.57 -6.26 13.81
C TYR A 25 16.38 -6.97 15.15
N ASP A 26 15.29 -6.71 15.85
CA ASP A 26 14.96 -7.37 17.11
C ASP A 26 14.33 -8.76 16.85
N SER A 27 14.99 -9.80 17.37
CA SER A 27 14.55 -11.20 17.29
C SER A 27 13.41 -11.53 18.24
N ASP A 28 13.26 -10.76 19.33
CA ASP A 28 12.23 -10.96 20.34
C ASP A 28 10.95 -10.18 19.97
N CYS A 29 11.05 -9.19 19.08
CA CYS A 29 9.92 -8.43 18.56
C CYS A 29 9.03 -9.27 17.63
N GLY A 30 7.79 -9.51 18.08
CA GLY A 30 6.79 -10.26 17.35
C GLY A 30 5.89 -9.40 16.46
N GLU A 31 5.07 -10.06 15.64
CA GLU A 31 4.12 -9.40 14.73
C GLU A 31 3.12 -8.49 15.47
N ASN A 32 2.70 -8.91 16.68
CA ASN A 32 1.77 -8.12 17.49
C ASN A 32 2.40 -6.83 18.01
N ASP A 33 3.69 -6.85 18.34
CA ASP A 33 4.40 -5.66 18.80
C ASP A 33 4.51 -4.67 17.65
N PHE A 34 4.93 -5.14 16.47
CA PHE A 34 4.95 -4.33 15.25
C PHE A 34 3.59 -3.69 14.95
N LEU A 35 2.52 -4.49 14.90
CA LEU A 35 1.18 -3.98 14.61
C LEU A 35 0.67 -3.03 15.68
N GLY A 36 1.02 -3.29 16.96
CA GLY A 36 0.70 -2.42 18.08
C GLY A 36 1.42 -1.07 17.98
N THR A 37 2.69 -1.09 17.59
CA THR A 37 3.51 0.10 17.38
C THR A 37 2.99 0.95 16.22
N THR A 38 2.69 0.36 15.07
CA THR A 38 2.23 1.11 13.89
C THR A 38 0.75 1.48 13.92
N ASN A 39 0.00 1.00 14.93
CA ASN A 39 -1.45 1.16 14.99
C ASN A 39 -1.87 2.64 14.91
N ASN A 40 -2.77 2.96 13.99
CA ASN A 40 -3.31 4.30 13.71
C ASN A 40 -2.38 5.25 12.93
N TYR A 41 -1.21 4.77 12.51
CA TYR A 41 -0.23 5.56 11.75
C TYR A 41 0.15 4.88 10.43
N GLU A 42 -0.48 3.76 10.08
CA GLU A 42 -0.06 2.90 8.98
C GLU A 42 -0.08 3.65 7.64
N ILE A 43 -1.11 4.47 7.42
CA ILE A 43 -1.29 5.26 6.20
C ILE A 43 -0.22 6.34 6.09
N GLU A 44 0.01 7.07 7.18
CA GLU A 44 0.99 8.14 7.27
C GLU A 44 2.42 7.61 7.11
N LEU A 45 2.72 6.44 7.68
CA LEU A 45 4.01 5.78 7.54
C LEU A 45 4.27 5.33 6.09
N ILE A 46 3.25 4.91 5.36
CA ILE A 46 3.41 4.57 3.92
C ILE A 46 3.59 5.84 3.08
N LYS A 47 2.97 6.95 3.46
CA LYS A 47 3.09 8.22 2.72
C LYS A 47 4.47 8.88 2.85
N GLU A 48 5.24 8.51 3.87
CA GLU A 48 6.59 9.02 4.08
C GLU A 48 7.64 8.08 3.48
N GLU A 49 8.50 8.63 2.63
CA GLU A 49 9.54 7.90 1.89
C GLU A 49 10.38 6.98 2.78
N LYS A 50 11.01 7.56 3.81
CA LYS A 50 11.90 6.83 4.74
C LYS A 50 11.21 5.70 5.48
N THR A 51 10.00 5.93 5.99
CA THR A 51 9.29 4.91 6.77
C THR A 51 8.68 3.84 5.86
N CYS A 52 8.28 4.20 4.64
CA CYS A 52 7.82 3.26 3.62
C CYS A 52 8.94 2.29 3.20
N GLN A 53 10.16 2.79 2.95
CA GLN A 53 11.34 1.95 2.68
C GLN A 53 11.57 0.94 3.82
N VAL A 54 11.57 1.38 5.08
CA VAL A 54 11.79 0.48 6.21
C VAL A 54 10.64 -0.53 6.36
N LEU A 55 9.39 -0.16 6.05
CA LEU A 55 8.28 -1.11 6.00
C LEU A 55 8.51 -2.20 4.93
N SER A 56 8.97 -1.82 3.73
CA SER A 56 9.38 -2.78 2.70
C SER A 56 10.46 -3.74 3.21
N ASP A 57 11.50 -3.22 3.89
CA ASP A 57 12.57 -4.04 4.45
C ASP A 57 12.09 -4.98 5.57
N ILE A 58 11.16 -4.51 6.42
CA ILE A 58 10.51 -5.35 7.43
C ILE A 58 9.78 -6.51 6.75
N PHE A 59 9.02 -6.24 5.68
CA PHE A 59 8.28 -7.29 4.97
C PHE A 59 9.17 -8.20 4.13
N TYR A 60 10.30 -7.71 3.64
CA TYR A 60 11.32 -8.57 3.06
C TYR A 60 11.82 -9.62 4.06
N LYS A 61 12.16 -9.19 5.29
CA LYS A 61 12.68 -10.09 6.34
C LYS A 61 11.59 -10.92 7.02
N LYS A 62 10.40 -10.36 7.18
CA LYS A 62 9.26 -10.97 7.89
C LYS A 62 8.01 -10.99 6.97
N PRO A 63 8.00 -11.71 5.82
CA PRO A 63 6.94 -11.61 4.82
C PRO A 63 5.52 -11.92 5.31
N LYS A 64 5.40 -12.75 6.34
CA LYS A 64 4.10 -13.11 6.92
C LYS A 64 3.38 -11.90 7.56
N TRP A 65 4.13 -10.88 7.98
CA TRP A 65 3.58 -9.70 8.67
C TRP A 65 2.80 -8.78 7.74
N ALA A 66 3.11 -8.81 6.44
CA ALA A 66 2.44 -7.99 5.43
C ALA A 66 0.93 -8.25 5.38
N LEU A 67 0.49 -9.51 5.57
CA LEU A 67 -0.94 -9.84 5.57
C LEU A 67 -1.69 -9.12 6.69
N ARG A 68 -1.22 -9.23 7.93
CA ARG A 68 -1.94 -8.62 9.06
C ARG A 68 -1.84 -7.10 9.04
N PHE A 69 -0.72 -6.55 8.56
CA PHE A 69 -0.62 -5.11 8.29
C PHE A 69 -1.68 -4.65 7.27
N PHE A 70 -1.84 -5.37 6.16
CA PHE A 70 -2.91 -5.11 5.19
C PHE A 70 -4.31 -5.20 5.81
N LEU A 71 -4.57 -6.22 6.63
CA LEU A 71 -5.86 -6.36 7.29
C LEU A 71 -6.16 -5.17 8.22
N VAL A 72 -5.15 -4.63 8.90
CA VAL A 72 -5.29 -3.40 9.69
C VAL A 72 -5.57 -2.19 8.79
N LEU A 73 -4.79 -1.98 7.72
CA LEU A 73 -5.01 -0.91 6.75
C LEU A 73 -6.44 -0.91 6.18
N LYS A 74 -6.94 -2.09 5.80
CA LYS A 74 -8.28 -2.26 5.22
C LYS A 74 -9.40 -1.74 6.14
N THR A 75 -9.22 -1.84 7.46
CA THR A 75 -10.23 -1.34 8.42
C THR A 75 -10.44 0.17 8.36
N ARG A 76 -9.51 0.93 7.77
CA ARG A 76 -9.54 2.40 7.70
C ARG A 76 -10.45 2.94 6.57
N LYS A 77 -11.12 2.07 5.80
CA LYS A 77 -12.16 2.40 4.79
C LYS A 77 -11.75 3.49 3.77
N GLN A 78 -10.50 3.46 3.33
CA GLN A 78 -10.03 4.29 2.22
C GLN A 78 -9.76 3.41 0.99
N TYR A 79 -9.71 4.04 -0.18
CA TYR A 79 -9.13 3.46 -1.39
C TYR A 79 -7.68 3.04 -1.06
N ILE A 80 -7.45 1.73 -1.00
CA ILE A 80 -6.21 1.14 -0.47
C ILE A 80 -5.03 1.43 -1.41
N ILE A 81 -5.28 1.48 -2.71
CA ILE A 81 -4.30 1.66 -3.76
C ILE A 81 -3.79 3.10 -3.79
N ASP A 82 -4.65 4.08 -3.54
CA ASP A 82 -4.25 5.48 -3.42
C ASP A 82 -3.09 5.66 -2.43
N ILE A 83 -3.11 4.93 -1.30
CA ILE A 83 -2.07 4.99 -0.27
C ILE A 83 -0.69 4.65 -0.84
N PHE A 84 -0.62 3.68 -1.76
CA PHE A 84 0.62 3.18 -2.32
C PHE A 84 1.11 3.98 -3.54
N ILE A 85 0.21 4.67 -4.26
CA ILE A 85 0.58 5.45 -5.46
C ILE A 85 1.36 6.73 -5.10
N PHE A 86 1.05 7.33 -3.94
CA PHE A 86 1.63 8.63 -3.54
C PHE A 86 3.12 8.58 -3.16
N ASN A 87 3.69 7.40 -2.95
CA ASN A 87 5.08 7.22 -2.53
C ASN A 87 5.82 6.32 -3.53
N GLU A 88 7.02 6.72 -3.97
CA GLU A 88 7.87 5.96 -4.90
C GLU A 88 8.26 4.55 -4.42
N TYR A 89 8.22 4.30 -3.11
CA TYR A 89 8.43 2.96 -2.53
C TYR A 89 7.12 2.25 -2.15
N GLY A 90 5.97 2.88 -2.35
CA GLY A 90 4.67 2.32 -1.96
C GLY A 90 4.33 1.04 -2.71
N TRP A 91 4.79 0.90 -3.97
CA TRP A 91 4.59 -0.33 -4.75
C TRP A 91 5.30 -1.54 -4.15
N GLU A 92 6.45 -1.36 -3.46
CA GLU A 92 7.19 -2.45 -2.84
C GLU A 92 6.43 -3.01 -1.64
N VAL A 93 5.92 -2.12 -0.77
CA VAL A 93 5.06 -2.50 0.35
C VAL A 93 3.83 -3.26 -0.17
N PHE A 94 3.23 -2.76 -1.25
CA PHE A 94 2.09 -3.40 -1.90
C PHE A 94 2.44 -4.78 -2.49
N ASP A 95 3.61 -4.96 -3.09
CA ASP A 95 4.06 -6.25 -3.64
C ASP A 95 4.12 -7.33 -2.55
N TYR A 96 4.66 -7.01 -1.36
CA TYR A 96 4.63 -7.95 -0.22
C TYR A 96 3.22 -8.29 0.24
N ILE A 97 2.32 -7.30 0.28
CA ILE A 97 0.90 -7.53 0.59
C ILE A 97 0.27 -8.45 -0.45
N TRP A 98 0.50 -8.20 -1.74
CA TRP A 98 -0.07 -8.98 -2.83
C TRP A 98 0.43 -10.43 -2.86
N LYS A 99 1.69 -10.66 -2.50
CA LYS A 99 2.29 -11.99 -2.34
C LYS A 99 1.80 -12.73 -1.09
N SER A 100 1.24 -12.02 -0.12
CA SER A 100 0.68 -12.63 1.08
C SER A 100 -0.66 -13.35 0.78
N PRO A 101 -1.13 -14.28 1.64
CA PRO A 101 -2.35 -15.04 1.39
C PRO A 101 -3.63 -14.22 1.70
N ILE A 102 -3.79 -13.09 1.00
CA ILE A 102 -5.03 -12.28 1.01
C ILE A 102 -6.18 -13.06 0.37
N SER A 103 -7.41 -12.81 0.85
CA SER A 103 -8.59 -13.52 0.36
C SER A 103 -8.90 -13.14 -1.09
N ASN A 104 -9.57 -14.03 -1.83
CA ASN A 104 -10.01 -13.72 -3.20
C ASN A 104 -10.97 -12.52 -3.24
N LEU A 105 -11.76 -12.31 -2.18
CA LEU A 105 -12.64 -11.13 -2.08
C LEU A 105 -11.81 -9.85 -2.03
N ASP A 106 -10.77 -9.81 -1.19
CA ASP A 106 -9.87 -8.65 -1.08
C ASP A 106 -9.12 -8.39 -2.39
N ARG A 107 -8.64 -9.45 -3.05
CA ARG A 107 -7.99 -9.35 -4.37
C ARG A 107 -8.91 -8.70 -5.40
N LEU A 108 -10.18 -9.11 -5.43
CA LEU A 108 -11.16 -8.55 -6.35
C LEU A 108 -11.48 -7.08 -6.03
N GLU A 109 -11.53 -6.69 -4.76
CA GLU A 109 -11.71 -5.28 -4.36
C GLU A 109 -10.53 -4.41 -4.84
N ILE A 110 -9.30 -4.89 -4.66
CA ILE A 110 -8.07 -4.23 -5.13
C ILE A 110 -8.09 -4.06 -6.67
N ILE A 111 -8.39 -5.14 -7.40
CA ILE A 111 -8.46 -5.10 -8.87
C ILE A 111 -9.54 -4.11 -9.33
N LYS A 112 -10.68 -4.06 -8.61
CA LYS A 112 -11.74 -3.09 -8.91
C LYS A 112 -11.26 -1.65 -8.75
N GLU A 113 -10.56 -1.37 -7.67
CA GLU A 113 -10.02 -0.05 -7.39
C GLU A 113 -9.01 0.38 -8.45
N ILE A 114 -8.05 -0.48 -8.80
CA ILE A 114 -7.09 -0.25 -9.88
C ILE A 114 -7.83 0.05 -11.19
N GLY A 115 -8.87 -0.72 -11.51
CA GLY A 115 -9.67 -0.50 -12.71
C GLY A 115 -10.35 0.88 -12.70
N VAL A 116 -10.99 1.28 -11.60
CA VAL A 116 -11.59 2.62 -11.46
C VAL A 116 -10.53 3.68 -11.73
N LEU A 117 -9.40 3.65 -11.01
CA LEU A 117 -8.33 4.62 -11.15
C LEU A 117 -7.80 4.69 -12.60
N ASN A 118 -7.56 3.54 -13.22
CA ASN A 118 -7.06 3.45 -14.59
C ASN A 118 -8.02 4.06 -15.64
N PHE A 119 -9.34 4.04 -15.39
CA PHE A 119 -10.32 4.58 -16.33
C PHE A 119 -10.75 6.02 -16.02
N THR A 120 -10.70 6.44 -14.76
CA THR A 120 -11.25 7.74 -14.34
C THR A 120 -10.20 8.79 -14.01
N SER A 121 -8.92 8.42 -13.85
CA SER A 121 -7.87 9.34 -13.41
C SER A 121 -6.71 9.42 -14.39
N THR A 122 -6.62 10.53 -15.12
CA THR A 122 -5.52 10.78 -16.08
C THR A 122 -4.18 11.09 -15.42
N SER A 123 -4.17 11.54 -14.16
CA SER A 123 -2.94 11.82 -13.40
C SER A 123 -2.36 10.58 -12.73
N VAL A 124 -3.21 9.60 -12.40
CA VAL A 124 -2.77 8.33 -11.81
C VAL A 124 -2.23 7.40 -12.89
N THR A 125 -2.82 7.40 -14.09
CA THR A 125 -2.35 6.56 -15.19
C THR A 125 -0.98 6.93 -15.75
N SER A 126 -0.46 8.13 -15.47
CA SER A 126 0.89 8.55 -15.81
C SER A 126 1.89 8.39 -14.66
N ASN A 127 1.49 7.77 -13.54
CA ASN A 127 2.33 7.55 -12.38
C ASN A 127 3.04 6.19 -12.47
N GLU A 128 4.37 6.19 -12.41
CA GLU A 128 5.21 4.97 -12.51
C GLU A 128 4.88 3.93 -11.41
N ASN A 129 4.58 4.35 -10.17
CA ASN A 129 4.17 3.42 -9.10
C ASN A 129 2.83 2.76 -9.42
N PHE A 130 1.91 3.50 -10.04
CA PHE A 130 0.64 2.93 -10.45
C PHE A 130 0.83 1.89 -11.56
N GLU A 131 1.72 2.14 -12.51
CA GLU A 131 2.08 1.16 -13.54
C GLU A 131 2.69 -0.12 -12.92
N LEU A 132 3.58 0.03 -11.93
CA LEU A 132 4.15 -1.09 -11.18
C LEU A 132 3.09 -1.87 -10.40
N ILE A 133 2.14 -1.18 -9.75
CA ILE A 133 1.01 -1.82 -9.07
C ILE A 133 0.13 -2.59 -10.07
N CYS A 134 -0.15 -2.01 -11.24
CA CYS A 134 -0.88 -2.68 -12.32
C CYS A 134 -0.14 -3.96 -12.77
N TYR A 135 1.18 -3.90 -12.88
CA TYR A 135 2.02 -5.05 -13.22
C TYR A 135 1.97 -6.14 -12.15
N ILE A 136 2.11 -5.78 -10.86
CA ILE A 136 2.07 -6.71 -9.72
C ILE A 136 0.78 -7.54 -9.70
N VAL A 137 -0.36 -6.90 -9.96
CA VAL A 137 -1.66 -7.59 -9.95
C VAL A 137 -1.99 -8.27 -11.29
N GLU A 138 -1.08 -8.21 -12.26
CA GLU A 138 -1.30 -8.68 -13.64
C GLU A 138 -2.58 -8.08 -14.24
N PHE A 139 -2.77 -6.77 -14.05
CA PHE A 139 -4.00 -6.06 -14.44
C PHE A 139 -4.31 -6.22 -15.94
N ASP A 140 -3.26 -6.35 -16.76
CA ASP A 140 -3.33 -6.57 -18.21
C ASP A 140 -4.12 -7.83 -18.59
N LYS A 141 -4.03 -8.91 -17.80
CA LYS A 141 -4.84 -10.12 -17.98
C LYS A 141 -6.34 -9.88 -17.80
N TYR A 142 -6.71 -8.80 -17.11
CA TYR A 142 -8.09 -8.35 -16.93
C TYR A 142 -8.55 -7.34 -18.01
N LEU A 143 -7.62 -6.80 -18.83
CA LEU A 143 -7.89 -5.79 -19.87
C LEU A 143 -8.59 -6.33 -21.12
N GLY A 144 -8.54 -7.65 -21.39
CA GLY A 144 -9.17 -8.26 -22.57
C GLY A 144 -10.69 -8.02 -22.71
N SER A 145 -11.32 -7.46 -21.68
CA SER A 145 -12.73 -7.09 -21.68
C SER A 145 -13.00 -5.67 -21.17
N LYS A 146 -12.11 -4.68 -21.40
CA LYS A 146 -12.24 -3.27 -20.92
C LYS A 146 -13.68 -2.75 -20.89
N ILE A 147 -14.43 -2.97 -21.98
CA ILE A 147 -15.84 -2.54 -22.11
C ILE A 147 -16.78 -3.39 -21.25
N ASN A 148 -16.67 -4.72 -21.25
CA ASN A 148 -17.53 -5.59 -20.44
C ASN A 148 -17.27 -5.41 -18.94
N TRP A 149 -16.02 -5.23 -18.54
CA TRP A 149 -15.64 -5.02 -17.14
C TRP A 149 -16.11 -3.65 -16.65
N ALA A 150 -15.85 -2.57 -17.38
CA ALA A 150 -16.37 -1.24 -17.05
C ALA A 150 -17.92 -1.23 -16.99
N HIS A 151 -18.58 -1.90 -17.94
CA HIS A 151 -20.05 -2.06 -17.93
C HIS A 151 -20.56 -2.88 -16.75
N GLN A 152 -19.87 -3.97 -16.34
CA GLN A 152 -20.25 -4.79 -15.18
C GLN A 152 -20.19 -4.02 -13.86
N TYR A 153 -19.35 -2.99 -13.77
CA TYR A 153 -19.19 -2.15 -12.59
C TYR A 153 -19.82 -0.75 -12.72
N GLY A 154 -20.65 -0.53 -13.75
CA GLY A 154 -21.39 0.72 -13.93
C GLY A 154 -20.53 1.92 -14.33
N ILE A 155 -19.29 1.71 -14.76
CA ILE A 155 -18.38 2.75 -15.24
C ILE A 155 -18.71 3.04 -16.70
N LYS A 156 -19.19 4.26 -16.98
CA LYS A 156 -19.43 4.72 -18.36
C LYS A 156 -18.10 5.06 -19.01
N VAL A 157 -17.66 4.22 -19.94
CA VAL A 157 -16.53 4.54 -20.83
C VAL A 157 -17.06 5.42 -21.97
N SER A 158 -16.58 6.67 -22.05
CA SER A 158 -16.83 7.53 -23.21
C SER A 158 -16.16 6.92 -24.43
N GLN A 159 -16.90 6.77 -25.53
CA GLN A 159 -16.38 6.37 -26.84
C GLN A 159 -15.51 7.47 -27.45
#